data_AF-A0A0D2M3Z1-F1
#
_entry.id   AF-A0A0D2M3Z1-F1
#
_cell.length_a   1.000
_cell.length_b   1.000
_cell.length_c   1.000
_cell.angle_alpha   90.00
_cell.angle_beta   90.00
_cell.angle_gamma   90.00
#
_symmetry.space_group_name_H-M   'P 1'
#
loop_
_entity.id
_entity.type
_entity.pdbx_description
1 polymer ?
#
loop_
_entity_poly.entity_id
_entity_poly.type
_entity_poly.pdbx_seq_one_letter_code
_entity_poly.pdbx_strand_id
1 'polypeptide(L)'
;MLDDTRCDYVVLVSAADEGSPLLPQLPGSARYLYHSQPCYDWGLVGWALSPEGGRVDWTRHSRFVFVSSGVRGPFLPPYLQPYLHWADPLLSDDVKLAAATLSCQAAQRPRANGSSPWRKNPRAALGAVATDQVGLKLLLEEGRVMGCHTTAAANAYWSDSGAVAAVLKAGFTVDSLLGSFQGVDWRDDRNWHCNGGIDPAGPEDVPYDGTWLDPLESMFVRVKSNLLLHRLPSAVKAAKLSAWEAGATVDRLRAAAREPVDPRPRILGNEYKNGSARFKLSRVLTALVRGMKCFDVDFFVARNADVRSQSQHPHVVWRFFVYVGQFEDRAYR
;
A
#
# COMPACT_ATOMS: atom_id res chain seq x y z
N MET A 1 -6.20 6.94 13.92
CA MET A 1 -6.75 7.80 12.84
C MET A 1 -8.07 8.41 13.28
N LEU A 2 -9.10 7.61 13.58
CA LEU A 2 -10.47 8.11 13.82
C LEU A 2 -10.66 9.04 15.05
N ASP A 3 -9.68 9.12 15.95
CA ASP A 3 -9.72 10.00 17.14
C ASP A 3 -9.12 11.40 16.88
N ASP A 4 -8.70 11.73 15.64
CA ASP A 4 -8.23 13.08 15.31
C ASP A 4 -9.42 14.05 15.21
N THR A 5 -9.44 15.06 16.08
CA THR A 5 -10.50 16.07 16.13
C THR A 5 -10.43 17.10 15.00
N ARG A 6 -9.40 17.04 14.14
CA ARG A 6 -9.26 17.92 12.97
C ARG A 6 -9.94 17.38 11.71
N CYS A 7 -10.51 16.17 11.78
CA CYS A 7 -11.11 15.50 10.62
C CYS A 7 -12.50 14.96 10.95
N ASP A 8 -13.43 15.13 10.02
CA ASP A 8 -14.72 14.43 10.03
C ASP A 8 -14.55 13.08 9.33
N TYR A 9 -14.78 11.98 10.06
CA TYR A 9 -14.63 10.65 9.49
C TYR A 9 -15.98 10.06 9.06
N VAL A 10 -16.06 9.68 7.79
CA VAL A 10 -17.25 9.04 7.23
C VAL A 10 -16.84 7.70 6.63
N VAL A 11 -17.34 6.61 7.20
CA VAL A 11 -17.07 5.25 6.74
C VAL A 11 -18.22 4.78 5.86
N LEU A 12 -17.94 4.62 4.58
CA LEU A 12 -18.93 4.17 3.60
C LEU A 12 -18.96 2.64 3.55
N VAL A 13 -20.14 2.07 3.72
CA VAL A 13 -20.37 0.63 3.75
C VAL A 13 -21.27 0.26 2.59
N SER A 14 -20.70 -0.42 1.59
CA SER A 14 -21.48 -1.03 0.52
C SER A 14 -22.09 -2.33 1.07
N ALA A 15 -23.41 -2.38 1.19
CA ALA A 15 -24.14 -3.57 1.56
C ALA A 15 -24.25 -4.49 0.33
N ALA A 16 -23.41 -5.51 0.28
CA ALA A 16 -23.64 -6.67 -0.57
C ALA A 16 -24.08 -7.82 0.35
N ASP A 17 -25.40 -8.05 0.37
CA ASP A 17 -26.13 -9.18 0.94
C ASP A 17 -26.20 -9.36 2.48
N GLU A 18 -27.31 -9.98 2.88
CA GLU A 18 -27.81 -10.19 4.24
C GLU A 18 -26.80 -10.89 5.15
N GLY A 19 -26.16 -10.09 5.99
CA GLY A 19 -25.20 -10.56 6.98
C GLY A 19 -24.21 -9.47 7.31
N SER A 20 -24.72 -8.26 7.57
CA SER A 20 -23.88 -7.10 7.92
C SER A 20 -22.85 -7.57 8.95
N PRO A 21 -21.55 -7.58 8.61
CA PRO A 21 -20.54 -7.95 9.58
C PRO A 21 -20.73 -7.05 10.80
N LEU A 22 -20.57 -7.59 12.01
CA LEU A 22 -20.63 -6.80 13.22
C LEU A 22 -19.51 -5.74 13.14
N LEU A 23 -19.86 -4.55 12.66
CA LEU A 23 -18.94 -3.44 12.55
C LEU A 23 -18.68 -2.92 13.98
N PRO A 24 -17.43 -2.55 14.31
CA PRO A 24 -17.13 -2.01 15.62
C PRO A 24 -17.88 -0.69 15.85
N GLN A 25 -18.09 -0.33 17.11
CA GLN A 25 -18.55 1.02 17.43
C GLN A 25 -17.47 2.03 17.01
N LEU A 26 -17.91 3.09 16.34
CA LEU A 26 -17.04 4.20 15.94
C LEU A 26 -16.94 5.23 17.08
N PRO A 27 -15.82 5.97 17.18
CA PRO A 27 -15.75 7.14 18.05
C PRO A 27 -16.75 8.22 17.60
N GLY A 28 -17.08 9.17 18.47
CA GLY A 28 -18.08 10.21 18.19
C GLY A 28 -17.75 11.13 17.00
N SER A 29 -16.47 11.20 16.62
CA SER A 29 -15.94 11.92 15.44
C SER A 29 -16.15 11.16 14.11
N ALA A 30 -16.68 9.93 14.16
CA ALA A 30 -16.83 9.05 13.00
C ALA A 30 -18.24 8.48 12.88
N ARG A 31 -18.72 8.29 11.65
CA ARG A 31 -20.05 7.72 11.38
C ARG A 31 -20.05 6.76 10.19
N TYR A 32 -20.97 5.79 10.21
CA TYR A 32 -21.23 4.90 9.09
C TYR A 32 -22.30 5.47 8.16
N LEU A 33 -22.09 5.33 6.84
CA LEU A 33 -23.13 5.51 5.82
C LEU A 33 -23.27 4.22 5.02
N TYR A 34 -24.50 3.73 4.88
CA TYR A 34 -24.79 2.47 4.21
C TYR A 34 -25.37 2.73 2.82
N HIS A 35 -24.79 2.09 1.82
CA HIS A 35 -25.25 2.13 0.43
C HIS A 35 -25.66 0.73 -0.01
N SER A 36 -26.84 0.60 -0.63
CA SER A 36 -27.43 -0.69 -0.98
C SER A 36 -27.00 -1.24 -2.34
N GLN A 37 -26.34 -0.44 -3.17
CA GLN A 37 -25.94 -0.88 -4.52
C GLN A 37 -24.44 -1.19 -4.58
N PRO A 38 -24.04 -2.24 -5.32
CA PRO A 38 -22.64 -2.53 -5.53
C PRO A 38 -22.05 -1.53 -6.53
N CYS A 39 -21.26 -0.58 -6.02
CA CYS A 39 -20.44 0.32 -6.82
C CYS A 39 -18.97 0.13 -6.45
N TYR A 40 -18.06 0.28 -7.42
CA TYR A 40 -16.65 0.45 -7.10
C TYR A 40 -16.42 1.75 -6.31
N ASP A 41 -15.29 1.81 -5.61
CA ASP A 41 -15.03 2.75 -4.52
C ASP A 41 -15.34 4.23 -4.87
N TRP A 42 -14.98 4.71 -6.07
CA TRP A 42 -15.27 6.09 -6.51
C TRP A 42 -16.77 6.39 -6.62
N GLY A 43 -17.56 5.42 -7.08
CA GLY A 43 -19.00 5.56 -7.18
C GLY A 43 -19.67 5.62 -5.82
N LEU A 44 -19.14 4.89 -4.83
CA LEU A 44 -19.62 4.95 -3.45
C LEU A 44 -19.35 6.32 -2.81
N VAL A 45 -18.17 6.88 -3.06
CA VAL A 45 -17.84 8.27 -2.67
C VAL A 45 -18.76 9.26 -3.37
N GLY A 46 -18.94 9.12 -4.69
CA GLY A 46 -19.84 9.94 -5.49
C GLY A 46 -21.27 9.96 -4.95
N TRP A 47 -21.81 8.79 -4.61
CA TRP A 47 -23.11 8.67 -3.96
C TRP A 47 -23.15 9.44 -2.62
N ALA A 48 -22.16 9.26 -1.74
CA ALA A 48 -22.15 9.91 -0.43
C ALA A 48 -22.10 11.44 -0.50
N LEU A 49 -21.49 11.98 -1.56
CA LEU A 49 -21.35 13.41 -1.84
C LEU A 49 -22.52 14.00 -2.65
N SER A 50 -23.32 13.15 -3.30
CA SER A 50 -24.45 13.61 -4.12
C SER A 50 -25.62 14.06 -3.24
N PRO A 51 -26.59 14.84 -3.78
CA PRO A 51 -27.82 15.16 -3.05
C PRO A 51 -28.63 13.92 -2.65
N GLU A 52 -28.56 12.84 -3.44
CA GLU A 52 -29.31 11.60 -3.20
C GLU A 52 -28.72 10.80 -2.03
N GLY A 53 -27.40 10.75 -1.88
CA GLY A 53 -26.75 10.19 -0.69
C GLY A 53 -26.71 11.18 0.48
N GLY A 54 -26.67 12.49 0.17
CA GLY A 54 -27.12 13.65 0.95
C GLY A 54 -26.53 13.84 2.35
N ARG A 55 -25.51 13.06 2.73
CA ARG A 55 -25.11 12.91 4.14
C ARG A 55 -23.71 13.42 4.46
N VAL A 56 -23.00 13.95 3.46
CA VAL A 56 -21.70 14.61 3.63
C VAL A 56 -21.73 15.97 2.94
N ASP A 57 -21.80 17.02 3.75
CA ASP A 57 -21.62 18.39 3.28
C ASP A 57 -20.13 18.66 3.05
N TRP A 58 -19.66 18.35 1.85
CA TRP A 58 -18.27 18.55 1.49
C TRP A 58 -17.89 20.03 1.40
N THR A 59 -18.85 20.95 1.25
CA THR A 59 -18.54 22.38 1.09
C THR A 59 -17.92 23.02 2.33
N ARG A 60 -18.05 22.36 3.50
CA ARG A 60 -17.45 22.78 4.78
C ARG A 60 -15.97 22.40 4.92
N HIS A 61 -15.44 21.60 3.99
CA HIS A 61 -14.12 21.03 4.08
C HIS A 61 -13.22 21.57 2.97
N SER A 62 -11.97 21.90 3.32
CA SER A 62 -10.97 22.36 2.36
C SER A 62 -10.18 21.23 1.70
N ARG A 63 -10.10 20.07 2.38
CA ARG A 63 -9.32 18.91 1.97
C ARG A 63 -10.11 17.63 2.21
N PHE A 64 -9.91 16.65 1.33
CA PHE A 64 -10.58 15.36 1.35
C PHE A 64 -9.54 14.27 1.18
N VAL A 65 -9.67 13.21 1.97
CA VAL A 65 -8.87 12.00 1.81
C VAL A 65 -9.83 10.83 1.72
N PHE A 66 -9.76 10.10 0.60
CA PHE A 66 -10.52 8.89 0.35
C PHE A 66 -9.60 7.69 0.54
N VAL A 67 -9.99 6.79 1.44
CA VAL A 67 -9.19 5.62 1.79
C VAL A 67 -10.05 4.37 1.69
N SER A 68 -9.62 3.41 0.86
CA SER A 68 -10.29 2.12 0.68
C SER A 68 -9.98 1.19 1.86
N SER A 69 -10.95 0.36 2.27
CA SER A 69 -10.75 -0.64 3.34
C SER A 69 -9.70 -1.71 2.98
N GLY A 70 -9.39 -1.82 1.69
CA GLY A 70 -8.34 -2.70 1.14
C GLY A 70 -6.92 -2.16 1.27
N VAL A 71 -6.68 -1.02 1.93
CA VAL A 71 -5.33 -0.52 2.23
C VAL A 71 -4.99 -0.60 3.72
N ARG A 72 -3.70 -0.43 4.02
CA ARG A 72 -3.15 -0.28 5.37
C ARG A 72 -2.32 0.99 5.42
N GLY A 73 -2.36 1.69 6.56
CA GLY A 73 -1.74 3.00 6.77
C GLY A 73 -2.66 3.91 7.59
N PRO A 74 -2.31 5.21 7.75
CA PRO A 74 -1.09 5.83 7.25
C PRO A 74 0.14 5.35 8.01
N PHE A 75 1.18 4.98 7.28
CA PHE A 75 2.50 4.70 7.84
C PHE A 75 3.35 5.95 7.78
N LEU A 76 3.76 6.43 8.95
CA LEU A 76 4.73 7.50 9.09
C LEU A 76 5.91 7.01 9.94
N PRO A 77 7.16 7.30 9.55
CA PRO A 77 8.30 7.06 10.41
C PRO A 77 8.09 7.69 11.80
N PRO A 78 8.36 6.97 12.91
CA PRO A 78 8.07 7.47 14.26
C PRO A 78 8.70 8.82 14.58
N TYR A 79 9.86 9.13 13.99
CA TYR A 79 10.55 10.41 14.19
C TYR A 79 9.86 11.60 13.50
N LEU A 80 8.96 11.38 12.55
CA LEU A 80 8.18 12.44 11.89
C LEU A 80 6.83 12.71 12.56
N GLN A 81 6.27 11.72 13.26
CA GLN A 81 4.91 11.81 13.84
C GLN A 81 4.68 13.03 14.76
N PRO A 82 5.65 13.50 15.56
CA PRO A 82 5.46 14.70 16.39
C PRO A 82 5.41 16.02 15.59
N TYR A 83 5.93 16.02 14.37
CA TYR A 83 6.17 17.24 13.58
C TYR A 83 5.29 17.34 12.34
N LEU A 84 4.77 16.22 11.86
CA LEU A 84 4.04 16.13 10.60
C LEU A 84 2.76 15.34 10.80
N HIS A 85 1.63 15.94 10.46
CA HIS A 85 0.41 15.17 10.33
C HIS A 85 0.42 14.43 8.98
N TRP A 86 -0.03 13.18 8.99
CA TRP A 86 0.04 12.30 7.81
C TRP A 86 -0.69 12.83 6.57
N ALA A 87 -1.69 13.70 6.76
CA ALA A 87 -2.42 14.29 5.64
C ALA A 87 -1.75 15.54 5.05
N ASP A 88 -0.81 16.16 5.78
CA ASP A 88 -0.14 17.39 5.35
C ASP A 88 0.66 17.25 4.05
N PRO A 89 1.44 16.18 3.81
CA PRO A 89 2.27 16.06 2.61
C PRO A 89 1.47 15.73 1.35
N LEU A 90 0.16 15.48 1.44
CA LEU A 90 -0.61 14.97 0.32
C LEU A 90 -0.99 16.03 -0.72
N LEU A 91 -1.05 17.32 -0.39
CA LEU A 91 -1.56 18.34 -1.33
C LEU A 91 -0.73 19.62 -1.27
N SER A 92 -0.62 20.29 -2.43
CA SER A 92 0.01 21.59 -2.61
C SER A 92 -0.90 22.53 -3.42
N ASP A 93 -0.46 23.76 -3.67
CA ASP A 93 -1.26 24.73 -4.43
C ASP A 93 -1.50 24.32 -5.90
N ASP A 94 -0.54 23.64 -6.55
CA ASP A 94 -0.67 23.17 -7.95
C ASP A 94 -1.22 21.73 -8.05
N VAL A 95 -1.03 20.91 -7.01
CA VAL A 95 -1.48 19.51 -6.96
C VAL A 95 -2.93 19.45 -6.47
N LYS A 96 -3.85 19.08 -7.37
CA LYS A 96 -5.29 18.96 -7.04
C LYS A 96 -5.76 17.53 -6.81
N LEU A 97 -4.89 16.56 -7.04
CA LEU A 97 -5.13 15.15 -6.76
C LEU A 97 -3.81 14.46 -6.47
N ALA A 98 -3.68 13.86 -5.30
CA ALA A 98 -2.52 13.06 -4.95
C ALA A 98 -2.93 11.66 -4.53
N ALA A 99 -2.16 10.66 -4.94
CA ALA A 99 -2.40 9.28 -4.56
C ALA A 99 -1.20 8.71 -3.79
N ALA A 100 -1.43 7.70 -2.96
CA ALA A 100 -0.32 6.93 -2.40
C ALA A 100 0.60 6.35 -3.50
N THR A 101 0.01 5.96 -4.62
CA THR A 101 0.71 5.48 -5.82
C THR A 101 -0.04 5.93 -7.07
N LEU A 102 0.67 6.35 -8.11
CA LEU A 102 0.11 6.50 -9.46
C LEU A 102 0.48 5.27 -10.30
N SER A 103 -0.51 4.70 -10.99
CA SER A 103 -0.28 3.61 -11.94
C SER A 103 -0.12 4.16 -13.35
N CYS A 104 0.93 3.73 -14.03
CA CYS A 104 1.25 4.12 -15.42
C CYS A 104 0.61 3.19 -16.45
N GLN A 105 -0.11 2.16 -15.97
CA GLN A 105 -0.77 1.20 -16.82
C GLN A 105 -2.00 1.83 -17.47
N ALA A 106 -2.05 1.75 -18.80
CA ALA A 106 -3.16 2.27 -19.58
C ALA A 106 -4.48 1.57 -19.23
N ALA A 107 -5.58 2.34 -19.21
CA ALA A 107 -6.93 1.78 -19.03
C ALA A 107 -7.62 1.63 -20.37
N GLN A 108 -8.19 0.46 -20.63
CA GLN A 108 -9.01 0.24 -21.82
C GLN A 108 -10.44 0.70 -21.59
N ARG A 109 -11.03 1.40 -22.58
CA ARG A 109 -12.46 1.73 -22.51
C ARG A 109 -13.30 0.45 -22.54
N PRO A 110 -14.25 0.25 -21.62
CA PRO A 110 -15.17 -0.88 -21.70
C PRO A 110 -15.98 -0.84 -22.99
N ARG A 111 -15.82 -1.84 -23.87
CA ARG A 111 -16.74 -2.18 -24.99
C ARG A 111 -16.66 -3.69 -25.27
N ALA A 112 -17.70 -4.22 -25.92
CA ALA A 112 -17.83 -5.64 -26.24
C ALA A 112 -17.02 -6.12 -27.48
N ASN A 113 -16.38 -5.23 -28.26
CA ASN A 113 -15.96 -5.56 -29.64
C ASN A 113 -14.46 -5.32 -29.94
N GLY A 114 -13.58 -5.30 -28.93
CA GLY A 114 -12.12 -5.42 -29.11
C GLY A 114 -11.34 -4.17 -29.59
N SER A 115 -11.96 -3.20 -30.27
CA SER A 115 -11.30 -1.98 -30.77
C SER A 115 -11.58 -0.72 -29.93
N SER A 116 -11.45 -0.84 -28.61
CA SER A 116 -11.62 0.30 -27.70
C SER A 116 -10.38 1.17 -27.57
N PRO A 117 -10.51 2.51 -27.52
CA PRO A 117 -9.40 3.39 -27.22
C PRO A 117 -8.88 3.13 -25.80
N TRP A 118 -7.58 3.32 -25.63
CA TRP A 118 -6.89 3.27 -24.34
C TRP A 118 -6.64 4.68 -23.82
N ARG A 119 -6.87 4.91 -22.53
CA ARG A 119 -6.37 6.09 -21.82
C ARG A 119 -4.94 5.81 -21.38
N LYS A 120 -4.03 6.67 -21.80
CA LYS A 120 -2.59 6.54 -21.50
C LYS A 120 -2.15 7.36 -20.29
N ASN A 121 -2.94 8.35 -19.88
CA ASN A 121 -2.63 9.14 -18.70
C ASN A 121 -2.55 8.26 -17.44
N PRO A 122 -1.75 8.64 -16.43
CA PRO A 122 -1.64 7.91 -15.18
C PRO A 122 -3.00 7.72 -14.49
N ARG A 123 -3.05 6.73 -13.60
CA ARG A 123 -4.23 6.37 -12.83
C ARG A 123 -4.00 6.60 -11.34
N ALA A 124 -4.90 7.34 -10.72
CA ALA A 124 -5.01 7.44 -9.27
C ALA A 124 -6.07 6.44 -8.80
N ALA A 125 -5.69 5.17 -8.61
CA ALA A 125 -6.60 4.17 -8.09
C ALA A 125 -7.04 4.55 -6.66
N LEU A 126 -8.33 4.40 -6.34
CA LEU A 126 -8.86 4.72 -5.00
C LEU A 126 -8.38 3.70 -3.96
N GLY A 127 -7.10 3.77 -3.57
CA GLY A 127 -6.53 3.10 -2.42
C GLY A 127 -6.40 4.08 -1.26
N ALA A 128 -5.62 5.12 -1.46
CA ALA A 128 -5.58 6.32 -0.65
C ALA A 128 -5.30 7.50 -1.57
N VAL A 129 -6.28 8.40 -1.70
CA VAL A 129 -6.23 9.54 -2.60
C VAL A 129 -6.68 10.77 -1.84
N ALA A 130 -5.97 11.87 -2.02
CA ALA A 130 -6.32 13.16 -1.46
C ALA A 130 -6.62 14.18 -2.57
N THR A 131 -7.51 15.12 -2.27
CA THR A 131 -7.86 16.24 -3.13
C THR A 131 -8.27 17.43 -2.28
N ASP A 132 -8.15 18.65 -2.81
CA ASP A 132 -8.69 19.85 -2.18
C ASP A 132 -10.11 20.14 -2.71
N GLN A 133 -10.71 21.23 -2.25
CA GLN A 133 -12.04 21.63 -2.70
C GLN A 133 -12.12 21.92 -4.21
N VAL A 134 -11.03 22.42 -4.83
CA VAL A 134 -10.97 22.68 -6.27
C VAL A 134 -10.92 21.36 -7.03
N GLY A 135 -10.02 20.46 -6.66
CA GLY A 135 -9.89 19.13 -7.25
C GLY A 135 -11.18 18.33 -7.11
N LEU A 136 -11.78 18.27 -5.92
CA LEU A 136 -13.05 17.57 -5.72
C LEU A 136 -14.15 18.08 -6.63
N LYS A 137 -14.27 19.41 -6.78
CA LYS A 137 -15.23 20.03 -7.69
C LYS A 137 -15.01 19.58 -9.14
N LEU A 138 -13.75 19.54 -9.61
CA LEU A 138 -13.41 19.04 -10.95
C LEU A 138 -13.83 17.56 -11.14
N LEU A 139 -13.62 16.72 -10.12
CA LEU A 139 -14.01 15.31 -10.18
C LEU A 139 -15.53 15.14 -10.24
N LEU A 140 -16.28 15.95 -9.49
CA LEU A 140 -17.75 15.94 -9.51
C LEU A 140 -18.31 16.45 -10.85
N GLU A 141 -17.73 17.52 -11.41
CA GLU A 141 -18.18 18.15 -12.66
C GLU A 141 -17.86 17.30 -13.91
N GLU A 142 -16.85 16.42 -13.89
CA GLU A 142 -16.60 15.49 -15.00
C GLU A 142 -17.77 14.52 -15.21
N GLY A 143 -18.50 14.18 -14.14
CA GLY A 143 -19.74 13.43 -14.16
C GLY A 143 -19.63 11.91 -14.27
N ARG A 144 -18.50 11.36 -14.74
CA ARG A 144 -18.24 9.91 -14.79
C ARG A 144 -17.21 9.44 -13.78
N VAL A 145 -16.30 10.31 -13.33
CA VAL A 145 -15.31 9.97 -12.30
C VAL A 145 -15.97 9.39 -11.06
N MET A 146 -16.99 10.10 -10.55
CA MET A 146 -17.75 9.72 -9.36
C MET A 146 -18.99 8.85 -9.68
N GLY A 147 -19.08 8.32 -10.90
CA GLY A 147 -20.19 7.47 -11.33
C GLY A 147 -20.13 6.07 -10.71
N CYS A 148 -21.30 5.43 -10.53
CA CYS A 148 -21.37 4.04 -10.11
C CYS A 148 -20.96 3.10 -11.26
N HIS A 149 -19.73 2.60 -11.22
CA HIS A 149 -19.22 1.60 -12.14
C HIS A 149 -19.25 0.22 -11.47
N THR A 150 -19.68 -0.82 -12.20
CA THR A 150 -19.80 -2.19 -11.70
C THR A 150 -18.69 -3.12 -12.20
N THR A 151 -17.78 -2.63 -13.04
CA THR A 151 -16.66 -3.41 -13.57
C THR A 151 -15.33 -2.71 -13.30
N ALA A 152 -14.28 -3.49 -13.03
CA ALA A 152 -12.94 -2.96 -12.79
C ALA A 152 -12.41 -2.16 -13.99
N ALA A 153 -12.70 -2.59 -15.23
CA ALA A 153 -12.30 -1.88 -16.44
C ALA A 153 -12.99 -0.51 -16.56
N ALA A 154 -14.28 -0.43 -16.22
CA ALA A 154 -15.01 0.84 -16.22
C ALA A 154 -14.49 1.78 -15.14
N ASN A 155 -14.26 1.28 -13.92
CA ASN A 155 -13.65 2.07 -12.85
C ASN A 155 -12.25 2.58 -13.24
N ALA A 156 -11.40 1.70 -13.78
CA ALA A 156 -10.06 2.07 -14.22
C ALA A 156 -10.09 3.19 -15.28
N TYR A 157 -11.00 3.10 -16.25
CA TYR A 157 -11.06 4.05 -17.37
C TYR A 157 -11.76 5.37 -17.03
N TRP A 158 -12.93 5.29 -16.39
CA TRP A 158 -13.78 6.47 -16.12
C TRP A 158 -13.44 7.14 -14.79
N SER A 159 -12.98 6.39 -13.80
CA SER A 159 -12.68 6.93 -12.47
C SER A 159 -11.19 7.11 -12.25
N ASP A 160 -10.40 6.03 -12.22
CA ASP A 160 -8.98 6.14 -11.85
C ASP A 160 -8.17 6.98 -12.86
N SER A 161 -8.29 6.68 -14.16
CA SER A 161 -7.73 7.51 -15.25
C SER A 161 -8.53 8.80 -15.44
N GLY A 162 -9.84 8.77 -15.24
CA GLY A 162 -10.70 9.94 -15.49
C GLY A 162 -10.43 11.08 -14.52
N ALA A 163 -10.17 10.77 -13.25
CA ALA A 163 -9.87 11.74 -12.21
C ALA A 163 -8.59 12.52 -12.53
N VAL A 164 -7.53 11.80 -12.90
CA VAL A 164 -6.27 12.40 -13.33
C VAL A 164 -6.50 13.26 -14.58
N ALA A 165 -7.22 12.74 -15.58
CA ALA A 165 -7.51 13.49 -16.80
C ALA A 165 -8.34 14.77 -16.56
N ALA A 166 -9.28 14.75 -15.61
CA ALA A 166 -10.09 15.92 -15.26
C ALA A 166 -9.22 17.03 -14.66
N VAL A 167 -8.30 16.66 -13.75
CA VAL A 167 -7.35 17.59 -13.12
C VAL A 167 -6.39 18.18 -14.15
N LEU A 168 -5.75 17.33 -14.97
CA LEU A 168 -4.81 17.78 -16.00
C LEU A 168 -5.47 18.69 -17.05
N LYS A 169 -6.72 18.38 -17.45
CA LYS A 169 -7.49 19.21 -18.39
C LYS A 169 -7.78 20.61 -17.86
N ALA A 170 -7.87 20.77 -16.53
CA ALA A 170 -8.06 22.07 -15.88
C ALA A 170 -6.76 22.89 -15.73
N GLY A 171 -5.62 22.36 -16.20
CA GLY A 171 -4.31 23.03 -16.14
C GLY A 171 -3.52 22.79 -14.85
N PHE A 172 -4.09 22.04 -13.90
CA PHE A 172 -3.41 21.62 -12.68
C PHE A 172 -2.61 20.34 -12.89
N THR A 173 -1.84 19.93 -11.87
CA THR A 173 -1.12 18.65 -11.88
C THR A 173 -1.66 17.67 -10.83
N VAL A 174 -1.21 16.43 -10.94
CA VAL A 174 -1.41 15.37 -9.95
C VAL A 174 -0.07 15.03 -9.29
N ASP A 175 -0.09 14.25 -8.22
CA ASP A 175 1.15 13.73 -7.64
C ASP A 175 0.97 12.36 -6.99
N SER A 176 2.08 11.75 -6.59
CA SER A 176 2.10 10.57 -5.74
C SER A 176 3.10 10.72 -4.61
N LEU A 177 3.06 9.80 -3.65
CA LEU A 177 4.09 9.73 -2.59
C LEU A 177 5.32 8.92 -3.00
N LEU A 178 5.35 8.38 -4.21
CA LEU A 178 6.47 7.59 -4.72
C LEU A 178 7.68 8.48 -4.93
N GLY A 179 8.83 8.08 -4.38
CA GLY A 179 10.09 8.81 -4.47
C GLY A 179 10.54 9.01 -5.91
N SER A 180 10.39 8.00 -6.78
CA SER A 180 10.78 8.12 -8.19
C SER A 180 9.86 9.00 -9.02
N PHE A 181 8.71 9.39 -8.48
CA PHE A 181 7.69 10.20 -9.18
C PHE A 181 7.66 11.65 -8.68
N GLN A 182 8.47 11.98 -7.67
CA GLN A 182 8.54 13.35 -7.12
C GLN A 182 9.03 14.34 -8.17
N GLY A 183 8.35 15.48 -8.28
CA GLY A 183 8.74 16.57 -9.18
C GLY A 183 8.49 16.29 -10.67
N VAL A 184 7.81 15.19 -11.01
CA VAL A 184 7.40 14.91 -12.39
C VAL A 184 6.26 15.85 -12.79
N ASP A 185 6.40 16.52 -13.93
CA ASP A 185 5.29 17.28 -14.51
C ASP A 185 4.36 16.34 -15.27
N TRP A 186 3.22 16.01 -14.65
CA TRP A 186 2.24 15.10 -15.24
C TRP A 186 1.38 15.73 -16.33
N ARG A 187 1.52 17.04 -16.59
CA ARG A 187 0.89 17.72 -17.73
C ARG A 187 1.62 17.40 -19.04
N ASP A 188 2.89 16.99 -18.96
CA ASP A 188 3.67 16.50 -20.09
C ASP A 188 3.36 15.02 -20.36
N ASP A 189 2.76 14.74 -21.51
CA ASP A 189 2.31 13.39 -21.88
C ASP A 189 3.46 12.41 -22.13
N ARG A 190 4.70 12.91 -22.31
CA ARG A 190 5.91 12.08 -22.37
C ARG A 190 6.16 11.32 -21.07
N ASN A 191 5.65 11.84 -19.95
CA ASN A 191 5.78 11.19 -18.64
C ASN A 191 4.71 10.12 -18.39
N TRP A 192 3.71 9.97 -19.26
CA TRP A 192 2.57 9.06 -19.01
C TRP A 192 2.92 7.58 -19.19
N HIS A 193 4.01 7.26 -19.89
CA HIS A 193 4.60 5.92 -19.91
C HIS A 193 5.63 5.72 -18.79
N CYS A 194 5.40 6.37 -17.64
CA CYS A 194 6.21 6.20 -16.43
C CYS A 194 6.34 4.73 -16.05
N ASN A 195 7.41 4.37 -15.34
CA ASN A 195 7.63 3.01 -14.83
C ASN A 195 7.40 1.92 -15.90
N GLY A 196 7.76 2.17 -17.17
CA GLY A 196 7.54 1.23 -18.28
C GLY A 196 6.07 0.87 -18.58
N GLY A 197 5.12 1.70 -18.15
CA GLY A 197 3.69 1.45 -18.33
C GLY A 197 3.09 0.39 -17.40
N ILE A 198 3.76 0.06 -16.28
CA ILE A 198 3.24 -0.88 -15.26
C ILE A 198 2.81 -0.16 -13.98
N ASP A 199 1.96 -0.82 -13.19
CA ASP A 199 1.52 -0.34 -11.87
C ASP A 199 2.60 -0.62 -10.83
N PRO A 200 3.20 0.39 -10.16
CA PRO A 200 4.21 0.16 -9.12
C PRO A 200 3.65 -0.57 -7.88
N ALA A 201 2.32 -0.62 -7.72
CA ALA A 201 1.62 -1.42 -6.71
C ALA A 201 1.01 -2.72 -7.28
N GLY A 202 1.44 -3.11 -8.48
CA GLY A 202 1.00 -4.32 -9.17
C GLY A 202 1.49 -5.62 -8.51
N PRO A 203 0.96 -6.78 -8.91
CA PRO A 203 1.31 -8.07 -8.33
C PRO A 203 2.62 -8.67 -8.87
N GLU A 204 3.32 -8.00 -9.78
CA GLU A 204 4.59 -8.45 -10.36
C GLU A 204 5.70 -8.56 -9.30
N ASP A 205 6.79 -9.26 -9.61
CA ASP A 205 7.86 -9.56 -8.64
C ASP A 205 8.70 -8.33 -8.24
N VAL A 206 8.81 -7.29 -9.06
CA VAL A 206 9.54 -6.05 -8.70
C VAL A 206 9.00 -4.87 -9.53
N PRO A 207 7.72 -4.51 -9.36
CA PRO A 207 7.02 -3.60 -10.27
C PRO A 207 7.47 -2.15 -10.14
N TYR A 208 8.28 -1.83 -9.13
CA TYR A 208 8.72 -0.47 -8.85
C TYR A 208 10.22 -0.38 -9.06
N ASP A 209 10.64 -0.16 -10.31
CA ASP A 209 12.06 -0.01 -10.71
C ASP A 209 13.00 -1.10 -10.16
N GLY A 210 12.61 -2.37 -10.29
CA GLY A 210 13.43 -3.49 -9.79
C GLY A 210 13.42 -3.66 -8.27
N THR A 211 12.56 -2.93 -7.56
CA THR A 211 12.29 -3.09 -6.14
C THR A 211 10.78 -3.22 -5.85
N TRP A 212 10.46 -3.31 -4.56
CA TRP A 212 9.11 -3.35 -4.02
C TRP A 212 8.73 -2.00 -3.43
N LEU A 213 7.45 -1.68 -3.49
CA LEU A 213 6.88 -0.53 -2.80
C LEU A 213 7.13 -0.61 -1.29
N ASP A 214 7.78 0.41 -0.72
CA ASP A 214 7.97 0.51 0.73
C ASP A 214 6.76 1.19 1.39
N PRO A 215 6.14 0.60 2.44
CA PRO A 215 5.03 1.26 3.11
C PRO A 215 5.37 2.61 3.75
N LEU A 216 6.64 2.84 4.12
CA LEU A 216 7.09 4.13 4.65
C LEU A 216 7.34 5.19 3.57
N GLU A 217 7.33 4.79 2.30
CA GLU A 217 7.40 5.69 1.14
C GLU A 217 5.99 6.08 0.70
N SER A 218 5.14 5.10 0.41
CA SER A 218 3.80 5.37 -0.14
C SER A 218 2.76 5.75 0.90
N MET A 219 3.10 5.64 2.20
CA MET A 219 2.25 5.85 3.39
C MET A 219 1.03 4.91 3.50
N PHE A 220 0.39 4.56 2.40
CA PHE A 220 -0.70 3.60 2.31
C PHE A 220 -0.32 2.51 1.31
N VAL A 221 -0.58 1.26 1.69
CA VAL A 221 -0.29 0.09 0.85
C VAL A 221 -1.51 -0.78 0.73
N ARG A 222 -1.83 -1.20 -0.49
CA ARG A 222 -2.90 -2.17 -0.78
C ARG A 222 -2.56 -3.51 -0.14
N VAL A 223 -3.47 -4.02 0.68
CA VAL A 223 -3.36 -5.32 1.33
C VAL A 223 -4.65 -6.10 1.10
N LYS A 224 -4.57 -7.11 0.22
CA LYS A 224 -5.64 -8.07 -0.04
C LYS A 224 -5.19 -9.47 0.37
N SER A 225 -6.13 -10.35 0.66
CA SER A 225 -5.84 -11.72 1.12
C SER A 225 -4.95 -12.48 0.14
N ASN A 226 -5.16 -12.33 -1.17
CA ASN A 226 -4.30 -12.95 -2.18
C ASN A 226 -2.85 -12.42 -2.16
N LEU A 227 -2.64 -11.11 -1.97
CA LEU A 227 -1.29 -10.53 -1.87
C LEU A 227 -0.53 -11.07 -0.65
N LEU A 228 -1.24 -11.30 0.46
CA LEU A 228 -0.67 -11.93 1.65
C LEU A 228 -0.39 -13.42 1.45
N LEU A 229 -1.28 -14.15 0.76
CA LEU A 229 -1.09 -15.56 0.40
C LEU A 229 0.14 -15.75 -0.49
N HIS A 230 0.33 -14.88 -1.48
CA HIS A 230 1.53 -14.86 -2.33
C HIS A 230 2.77 -14.25 -1.64
N ARG A 231 2.62 -13.77 -0.41
CA ARG A 231 3.69 -13.16 0.40
C ARG A 231 4.40 -12.01 -0.32
N LEU A 232 3.66 -11.18 -1.06
CA LEU A 232 4.24 -9.98 -1.68
C LEU A 232 4.90 -9.10 -0.60
N PRO A 233 6.19 -8.75 -0.73
CA PRO A 233 6.94 -8.06 0.32
C PRO A 233 6.29 -6.76 0.80
N SER A 234 5.75 -5.94 -0.10
CA SER A 234 5.05 -4.70 0.24
C SER A 234 3.84 -4.95 1.14
N ALA A 235 2.97 -5.90 0.78
CA ALA A 235 1.77 -6.25 1.54
C ALA A 235 2.11 -6.92 2.89
N VAL A 236 3.11 -7.81 2.92
CA VAL A 236 3.58 -8.46 4.16
C VAL A 236 4.16 -7.42 5.12
N LYS A 237 4.99 -6.50 4.62
CA LYS A 237 5.59 -5.43 5.42
C LYS A 237 4.51 -4.49 5.96
N ALA A 238 3.57 -4.06 5.12
CA ALA A 238 2.44 -3.22 5.54
C ALA A 238 1.58 -3.90 6.62
N ALA A 239 1.21 -5.17 6.43
CA ALA A 239 0.46 -5.93 7.44
C ALA A 239 1.24 -6.05 8.77
N LYS A 240 2.57 -6.21 8.71
CA LYS A 240 3.43 -6.27 9.89
C LYS A 240 3.46 -4.94 10.64
N LEU A 241 3.64 -3.82 9.92
CA LEU A 241 3.62 -2.47 10.49
C LEU A 241 2.27 -2.17 11.15
N SER A 242 1.15 -2.48 10.48
CA SER A 242 -0.18 -2.30 11.08
C SER A 242 -0.38 -3.13 12.34
N ALA A 243 0.17 -4.35 12.41
CA ALA A 243 0.09 -5.16 13.62
C ALA A 243 0.89 -4.55 14.79
N TRP A 244 2.05 -3.97 14.49
CA TRP A 244 2.85 -3.24 15.49
C TRP A 244 2.11 -2.01 16.02
N GLU A 245 1.55 -1.19 15.13
CA GLU A 245 0.76 -0.01 15.49
C GLU A 245 -0.49 -0.37 16.28
N ALA A 246 -1.28 -1.32 15.78
CA ALA A 246 -2.55 -1.72 16.39
C ALA A 246 -2.33 -2.17 17.82
N GLY A 247 -1.34 -3.02 18.04
CA GLY A 247 -1.15 -3.48 19.40
C GLY A 247 -0.43 -2.42 20.27
N ALA A 248 0.42 -1.53 19.75
CA ALA A 248 0.94 -0.41 20.56
C ALA A 248 -0.22 0.46 21.09
N THR A 249 -1.27 0.63 20.28
CA THR A 249 -2.52 1.27 20.70
C THR A 249 -3.23 0.47 21.80
N VAL A 250 -3.37 -0.86 21.65
CA VAL A 250 -3.97 -1.72 22.70
C VAL A 250 -3.22 -1.58 24.03
N ASP A 251 -1.89 -1.59 24.00
CA ASP A 251 -1.07 -1.48 25.22
C ASP A 251 -1.28 -0.10 25.89
N ARG A 252 -1.38 0.98 25.10
CA ARG A 252 -1.71 2.34 25.60
C ARG A 252 -3.11 2.41 26.23
N LEU A 253 -4.12 1.82 25.57
CA LEU A 253 -5.49 1.81 26.08
C LEU A 253 -5.62 1.04 27.39
N ARG A 254 -4.99 -0.14 27.48
CA ARG A 254 -4.95 -0.92 28.73
C ARG A 254 -4.24 -0.17 29.85
N ALA A 255 -3.11 0.47 29.55
CA ALA A 255 -2.40 1.31 30.51
C ALA A 255 -3.27 2.47 31.01
N ALA A 256 -3.99 3.15 30.12
CA ALA A 256 -4.92 4.22 30.47
C ALA A 256 -6.10 3.71 31.34
N ALA A 257 -6.59 2.50 31.06
CA ALA A 257 -7.62 1.82 31.84
C ALA A 257 -7.12 1.20 33.16
N ARG A 258 -5.81 1.31 33.46
CA ARG A 258 -5.14 0.64 34.59
C ARG A 258 -5.32 -0.89 34.59
N GLU A 259 -5.53 -1.46 33.42
CA GLU A 259 -5.59 -2.91 33.24
C GLU A 259 -4.18 -3.52 33.27
N PRO A 260 -4.01 -4.76 33.73
CA PRO A 260 -2.75 -5.48 33.63
C PRO A 260 -2.32 -5.60 32.15
N VAL A 261 -1.19 -4.99 31.81
CA VAL A 261 -0.51 -5.20 30.53
C VAL A 261 0.45 -6.39 30.71
N ASP A 262 0.53 -7.31 29.74
CA ASP A 262 1.57 -8.36 29.77
C ASP A 262 2.92 -7.66 29.90
N PRO A 263 3.66 -7.89 31.00
CA PRO A 263 4.88 -7.15 31.28
C PRO A 263 5.99 -7.47 30.28
N ARG A 264 5.87 -8.54 29.47
CA ARG A 264 6.86 -8.87 28.45
C ARG A 264 6.79 -7.84 27.32
N PRO A 265 7.81 -6.98 27.19
CA PRO A 265 7.82 -5.99 26.14
C PRO A 265 7.79 -6.69 24.78
N ARG A 266 6.92 -6.25 23.89
CA ARG A 266 6.82 -6.82 22.52
C ARG A 266 8.11 -6.71 21.74
N ILE A 267 8.97 -5.76 22.12
CA ILE A 267 10.33 -5.60 21.60
C ILE A 267 11.22 -6.83 21.86
N LEU A 268 10.84 -7.72 22.78
CA LEU A 268 11.54 -8.99 23.00
C LEU A 268 11.14 -10.07 21.98
N GLY A 269 10.03 -9.88 21.27
CA GLY A 269 9.56 -10.82 20.26
C GLY A 269 10.40 -10.73 18.98
N ASN A 270 10.79 -11.89 18.43
CA ASN A 270 11.46 -11.96 17.14
C ASN A 270 10.88 -13.13 16.32
N GLU A 271 10.05 -12.81 15.33
CA GLU A 271 9.39 -13.81 14.47
C GLU A 271 10.42 -14.63 13.69
N TYR A 272 11.55 -14.04 13.32
CA TYR A 272 12.64 -14.76 12.66
C TYR A 272 13.25 -15.81 13.59
N LYS A 273 13.47 -15.51 14.88
CA LYS A 273 13.98 -16.49 15.84
C LYS A 273 12.98 -17.62 16.09
N ASN A 274 11.70 -17.28 16.25
CA ASN A 274 10.64 -18.26 16.56
C ASN A 274 10.21 -19.11 15.35
N GLY A 275 10.57 -18.70 14.12
CA GLY A 275 10.14 -19.35 12.88
C GLY A 275 11.22 -19.40 11.80
N SER A 276 12.50 -19.49 12.18
CA SER A 276 13.64 -19.30 11.26
C SER A 276 13.58 -20.18 10.01
N ALA A 277 13.06 -21.41 10.11
CA ALA A 277 12.85 -22.31 8.97
C ALA A 277 12.02 -21.65 7.86
N ARG A 278 10.94 -20.92 8.19
CA ARG A 278 10.07 -20.23 7.22
C ARG A 278 10.81 -19.16 6.39
N PHE A 279 11.88 -18.59 6.95
CA PHE A 279 12.66 -17.53 6.30
C PHE A 279 13.91 -18.08 5.60
N LYS A 280 14.48 -19.17 6.12
CA LYS A 280 15.70 -19.78 5.59
C LYS A 280 15.46 -20.81 4.48
N LEU A 281 14.29 -21.45 4.45
CA LEU A 281 14.05 -22.65 3.63
C LEU A 281 14.31 -22.44 2.14
N SER A 282 13.86 -21.33 1.54
CA SER A 282 14.10 -21.10 0.10
C SER A 282 15.59 -21.06 -0.24
N ARG A 283 16.39 -20.30 0.52
CA ARG A 283 17.85 -20.22 0.36
C ARG A 283 18.55 -21.53 0.68
N VAL A 284 18.08 -22.28 1.68
CA VAL A 284 18.57 -23.64 1.98
C VAL A 284 18.34 -24.55 0.77
N LEU A 285 17.12 -24.59 0.22
CA LEU A 285 16.77 -25.42 -0.94
C LEU A 285 17.59 -25.02 -2.17
N THR A 286 17.76 -23.72 -2.45
CA THR A 286 18.61 -23.24 -3.54
C THR A 286 20.06 -23.73 -3.37
N ALA A 287 20.63 -23.64 -2.17
CA ALA A 287 21.98 -24.12 -1.91
C ALA A 287 22.09 -25.65 -2.07
N LEU A 288 21.12 -26.41 -1.55
CA LEU A 288 21.07 -27.87 -1.69
C LEU A 288 20.97 -28.31 -3.15
N VAL A 289 20.16 -27.62 -3.96
CA VAL A 289 20.01 -27.90 -5.41
C VAL A 289 21.30 -27.59 -6.18
N ARG A 290 21.99 -26.48 -5.86
CA ARG A 290 23.31 -26.19 -6.44
C ARG A 290 24.35 -27.24 -6.06
N GLY A 291 24.25 -27.76 -4.83
CA GLY A 291 25.09 -28.81 -4.30
C GLY A 291 26.50 -28.34 -3.95
N MET A 292 27.24 -29.22 -3.27
CA MET A 292 28.58 -28.92 -2.75
C MET A 292 29.61 -28.63 -3.85
N LYS A 293 29.41 -29.12 -5.08
CA LYS A 293 30.33 -28.90 -6.20
C LYS A 293 30.45 -27.43 -6.60
N CYS A 294 29.47 -26.60 -6.26
CA CYS A 294 29.45 -25.16 -6.51
C CYS A 294 29.87 -24.34 -5.28
N PHE A 295 30.57 -24.95 -4.32
CA PHE A 295 31.00 -24.30 -3.10
C PHE A 295 32.50 -24.52 -2.87
N ASP A 296 33.25 -23.42 -2.82
CA ASP A 296 34.68 -23.45 -2.55
C ASP A 296 34.95 -23.52 -1.04
N VAL A 297 35.17 -24.75 -0.57
CA VAL A 297 35.46 -25.06 0.83
C VAL A 297 36.73 -24.37 1.31
N ASP A 298 37.78 -24.35 0.50
CA ASP A 298 39.08 -23.79 0.88
C ASP A 298 38.98 -22.27 1.04
N PHE A 299 38.30 -21.59 0.11
CA PHE A 299 38.01 -20.17 0.23
C PHE A 299 37.18 -19.87 1.47
N PHE A 300 36.10 -20.64 1.70
CA PHE A 300 35.23 -20.43 2.85
C PHE A 300 36.00 -20.61 4.17
N VAL A 301 36.80 -21.66 4.30
CA VAL A 301 37.63 -21.94 5.48
C VAL A 301 38.72 -20.88 5.68
N ALA A 302 39.35 -20.41 4.60
CA ALA A 302 40.38 -19.38 4.68
C ALA A 302 39.81 -18.07 5.26
N ARG A 303 38.58 -17.71 4.86
CA ARG A 303 37.87 -16.49 5.26
C ARG A 303 37.10 -16.58 6.58
N ASN A 304 36.84 -17.79 7.08
CA ASN A 304 36.05 -18.02 8.29
C ASN A 304 36.84 -18.85 9.31
N ALA A 305 37.48 -18.18 10.27
CA ALA A 305 38.44 -18.82 11.17
C ALA A 305 37.82 -19.87 12.12
N ASP A 306 36.55 -19.67 12.50
CA ASP A 306 35.79 -20.53 13.41
C ASP A 306 35.49 -21.93 12.83
N VAL A 307 35.49 -22.08 11.50
CA VAL A 307 35.27 -23.37 10.83
C VAL A 307 36.58 -24.06 10.42
N ARG A 308 37.75 -23.48 10.69
CA ARG A 308 39.06 -24.05 10.29
C ARG A 308 39.34 -25.42 10.88
N SER A 309 38.85 -25.69 12.09
CA SER A 309 38.96 -27.01 12.71
C SER A 309 38.23 -28.11 11.92
N GLN A 310 37.30 -27.73 11.06
CA GLN A 310 36.50 -28.62 10.21
C GLN A 310 37.03 -28.72 8.77
N SER A 311 38.19 -28.13 8.46
CA SER A 311 38.75 -28.09 7.10
C SER A 311 38.96 -29.49 6.49
N GLN A 312 39.27 -30.48 7.33
CA GLN A 312 39.43 -31.89 6.94
C GLN A 312 38.08 -32.59 6.64
N HIS A 313 36.95 -31.92 6.86
CA HIS A 313 35.61 -32.45 6.66
C HIS A 313 34.78 -31.52 5.75
N PRO A 314 35.05 -31.47 4.43
CA PRO A 314 34.39 -30.55 3.49
C PRO A 314 32.86 -30.62 3.52
N HIS A 315 32.29 -31.81 3.72
CA HIS A 315 30.84 -32.01 3.83
C HIS A 315 30.24 -31.35 5.08
N VAL A 316 30.99 -31.27 6.19
CA VAL A 316 30.58 -30.57 7.41
C VAL A 316 30.61 -29.07 7.18
N VAL A 317 31.66 -28.55 6.56
CA VAL A 317 31.78 -27.12 6.21
C VAL A 317 30.66 -26.70 5.26
N TRP A 318 30.39 -27.50 4.22
CA TRP A 318 29.28 -27.28 3.30
C TRP A 318 27.93 -27.27 4.03
N ARG A 319 27.66 -28.27 4.87
CA ARG A 319 26.40 -28.33 5.64
C ARG A 319 26.28 -27.12 6.56
N PHE A 320 27.36 -26.72 7.23
CA PHE A 320 27.39 -25.50 8.04
C PHE A 320 27.04 -24.28 7.20
N PHE A 321 27.63 -24.10 6.03
CA PHE A 321 27.29 -23.01 5.12
C PHE A 321 25.80 -23.02 4.74
N VAL A 322 25.27 -24.17 4.32
CA VAL A 322 23.87 -24.31 3.88
C VAL A 322 22.88 -23.90 4.97
N TYR A 323 23.07 -24.33 6.22
CA TYR A 323 22.06 -24.10 7.27
C TYR A 323 22.33 -22.87 8.16
N VAL A 324 23.59 -22.43 8.21
CA VAL A 324 24.07 -21.38 9.13
C VAL A 324 24.82 -20.29 8.37
N GLY A 325 25.95 -20.63 7.76
CA GLY A 325 26.92 -19.64 7.28
C GLY A 325 26.40 -18.67 6.23
N GLN A 326 25.53 -19.11 5.31
CA GLN A 326 24.96 -18.23 4.28
C GLN A 326 24.02 -17.13 4.83
N PHE A 327 23.64 -17.21 6.11
CA PHE A 327 22.76 -16.26 6.80
C PHE A 327 23.52 -15.32 7.76
N GLU A 328 24.85 -15.40 7.80
CA GLU A 328 25.72 -14.66 8.73
C GLU A 328 26.67 -13.70 8.02
N ASP A 329 26.32 -13.26 6.81
CA ASP A 329 27.16 -12.35 5.97
C ASP A 329 28.60 -12.87 5.74
N ARG A 330 28.77 -14.20 5.72
CA ARG A 330 30.08 -14.82 5.52
C ARG A 330 30.44 -14.81 4.05
N ALA A 331 31.69 -14.47 3.74
CA ALA A 331 32.21 -14.59 2.39
C ALA A 331 32.22 -16.05 1.92
N TYR A 332 31.68 -16.31 0.73
CA TYR A 332 31.68 -17.61 0.05
C TYR A 332 31.78 -17.41 -1.46
N ARG A 333 32.13 -18.46 -2.21
CA ARG A 333 32.08 -18.49 -3.67
C ARG A 333 31.70 -19.87 -4.18
#